data_AF-A0AAD7EJR4-F1
#
_entry.id   AF-A0AAD7EJR4-F1
#
_cell.length_a   1.000
_cell.length_b   1.000
_cell.length_c   1.000
_cell.angle_alpha   90.00
_cell.angle_beta   90.00
_cell.angle_gamma   90.00
#
_symmetry.space_group_name_H-M   'P 1'
#
loop_
_entity.id
_entity.type
_entity.pdbx_description
1 polymer ?
#
loop_
_entity_poly.entity_id
_entity_poly.type
_entity_poly.pdbx_seq_one_letter_code
_entity_poly.pdbx_strand_id
1 'polypeptide(L)'
;APLLRTLIIRDESDLSSMVMPWVQLTSLTVELVFTHECAPILQQASNLISCTLGIIRESSVDNALRLPDIRLPFLRTLRISNPHREPITGVVDTLVAPRLRTLQMPKKFLGEEPIEALASFISRSGCTLQLLRITSQYPRVSDLRLYRSAFPSIKKIEI
;
A
#
# COMPACT_ATOMS: atom_id res chain seq x y z
N ALA A 1 24.40 18.58 4.09
CA ALA A 1 24.12 17.13 4.26
C ALA A 1 23.55 16.59 2.95
N PRO A 2 23.92 15.38 2.51
CA PRO A 2 23.35 14.75 1.31
C PRO A 2 21.85 14.50 1.50
N LEU A 3 21.05 14.78 0.46
CA LEU A 3 19.60 14.58 0.47
C LEU A 3 19.29 13.13 0.12
N LEU A 4 19.07 12.30 1.14
CA LEU A 4 18.62 10.92 0.93
C LEU A 4 17.17 10.95 0.41
N ARG A 5 16.98 10.60 -0.86
CA ARG A 5 15.66 10.62 -1.52
C ARG A 5 15.04 9.26 -1.73
N THR A 6 15.86 8.21 -1.73
CA THR A 6 15.46 6.84 -2.02
C THR A 6 16.05 5.94 -0.94
N LEU A 7 15.21 5.09 -0.36
CA LEU A 7 15.62 4.07 0.59
C LEU A 7 15.03 2.73 0.15
N ILE A 8 15.87 1.70 0.19
CA ILE A 8 15.48 0.31 -0.10
C ILE A 8 15.94 -0.52 1.08
N ILE A 9 14.99 -1.21 1.72
CA ILE A 9 15.23 -2.13 2.83
C ILE A 9 14.68 -3.49 2.41
N ARG A 10 15.49 -4.54 2.57
CA ARG A 10 15.17 -5.89 2.11
C ARG A 10 15.28 -6.96 3.19
N ASP A 11 15.60 -6.55 4.41
CA ASP A 11 15.79 -7.43 5.55
C ASP A 11 14.77 -7.14 6.65
N GLU A 12 14.64 -8.09 7.57
CA GLU A 12 13.81 -7.98 8.78
C GLU A 12 14.51 -7.09 9.84
N SER A 13 14.98 -5.91 9.42
CA SER A 13 15.56 -4.94 10.35
C SER A 13 14.46 -4.27 11.16
N ASP A 14 14.71 -4.06 12.46
CA ASP A 14 13.86 -3.22 13.31
C ASP A 14 13.93 -1.76 12.83
N LEU A 15 12.97 -1.40 11.98
CA LEU A 15 12.89 -0.08 11.38
C LEU A 15 12.56 1.01 12.39
N SER A 16 11.98 0.66 13.54
CA SER A 16 11.65 1.62 14.58
C SER A 16 12.90 2.18 15.26
N SER A 17 13.99 1.42 15.25
CA SER A 17 15.29 1.81 15.82
C SER A 17 16.12 2.73 14.90
N MET A 18 15.76 2.84 13.61
CA MET A 18 16.56 3.57 12.63
C MET A 18 16.36 5.08 12.72
N VAL A 19 17.42 5.80 13.10
CA VAL A 19 17.46 7.27 13.06
C VAL A 19 17.73 7.73 11.62
N MET A 20 16.66 7.96 10.87
CA MET A 20 16.73 8.35 9.45
C MET A 20 15.96 9.64 9.17
N PRO A 21 16.39 10.46 8.20
CA PRO A 21 15.66 11.66 7.79
C PRO A 21 14.45 11.29 6.91
N TRP A 22 13.48 10.55 7.46
CA TRP A 22 12.31 10.01 6.75
C TRP A 22 11.53 11.05 5.93
N VAL A 23 11.41 12.28 6.44
CA VAL A 23 10.76 13.41 5.77
C VAL A 23 11.41 13.75 4.42
N GLN A 24 12.69 13.46 4.20
CA GLN A 24 13.37 13.75 2.94
C GLN A 24 13.11 12.70 1.85
N LEU A 25 12.57 11.53 2.23
CA LEU A 25 12.34 10.44 1.30
C LEU A 25 11.20 10.76 0.34
N THR A 26 11.45 10.44 -0.93
CA THR A 26 10.48 10.51 -2.02
C THR A 26 10.17 9.14 -2.61
N SER A 27 11.07 8.18 -2.41
CA SER A 27 10.87 6.78 -2.79
C SER A 27 11.26 5.88 -1.64
N LEU A 28 10.36 4.99 -1.25
CA LEU A 28 10.59 3.98 -0.22
C LEU A 28 10.22 2.61 -0.78
N THR A 29 11.16 1.67 -0.71
CA THR A 29 10.88 0.25 -0.90
C THR A 29 11.27 -0.46 0.39
N VAL A 30 10.30 -1.11 1.00
CA VAL A 30 10.52 -1.95 2.17
C VAL A 30 9.99 -3.31 1.81
N GLU A 31 10.85 -4.31 1.86
CA GLU A 31 10.47 -5.71 1.78
C GLU A 31 10.68 -6.33 3.15
N LEU A 32 9.93 -7.37 3.44
CA LEU A 32 10.10 -8.17 4.65
C LEU A 32 9.78 -7.43 5.96
N VAL A 33 8.68 -6.67 6.02
CA VAL A 33 8.31 -5.89 7.22
C VAL A 33 6.90 -6.18 7.74
N PHE A 34 6.72 -6.03 9.06
CA PHE A 34 5.43 -6.19 9.72
C PHE A 34 4.53 -4.96 9.52
N THR A 35 3.22 -5.20 9.50
CA THR A 35 2.20 -4.15 9.32
C THR A 35 2.33 -3.01 10.33
N HIS A 36 2.55 -3.33 11.61
CA HIS A 36 2.69 -2.33 12.67
C HIS A 36 3.98 -1.49 12.57
N GLU A 37 5.05 -2.03 11.99
CA GLU A 37 6.31 -1.30 11.79
C GLU A 37 6.23 -0.32 10.61
N CYS A 38 5.41 -0.63 9.60
CA CYS A 38 5.21 0.23 8.45
C CYS A 38 4.54 1.56 8.84
N ALA A 39 3.57 1.52 9.75
CA ALA A 39 2.75 2.68 10.06
C ALA A 39 3.56 3.89 10.60
N PRO A 40 4.41 3.76 11.64
CA PRO A 40 5.24 4.86 12.13
C PRO A 40 6.16 5.46 11.07
N ILE A 41 6.66 4.64 10.15
CA ILE A 41 7.58 5.08 9.09
C ILE A 41 6.83 5.88 8.05
N LEU A 42 5.69 5.37 7.59
CA LEU A 42 4.86 6.06 6.61
C LEU A 42 4.31 7.38 7.17
N GLN A 43 4.04 7.46 8.47
CA GLN A 43 3.68 8.71 9.13
C GLN A 43 4.82 9.76 9.09
N GLN A 44 6.07 9.33 9.22
CA GLN A 44 7.22 10.23 9.16
C GLN A 44 7.65 10.58 7.73
N ALA A 45 7.39 9.69 6.77
CA ALA A 45 7.78 9.84 5.37
C ALA A 45 6.73 10.59 4.53
N SER A 46 6.34 11.79 4.99
CA SER A 46 5.23 12.56 4.40
C SER A 46 5.46 13.01 2.94
N ASN A 47 6.70 13.05 2.47
CA ASN A 47 7.09 13.49 1.12
C ASN A 47 7.19 12.35 0.10
N LEU A 48 6.73 11.15 0.45
CA LEU A 48 6.75 10.01 -0.46
C LEU A 48 5.92 10.26 -1.71
N ILE A 49 6.53 9.95 -2.86
CA ILE A 49 5.92 9.96 -4.19
C ILE A 49 5.70 8.53 -4.68
N SER A 50 6.61 7.62 -4.34
CA SER A 50 6.54 6.20 -4.65
C SER A 50 6.79 5.36 -3.40
N CYS A 51 5.95 4.37 -3.16
CA CYS A 51 6.10 3.43 -2.06
C CYS A 51 5.88 2.00 -2.55
N THR A 52 6.78 1.09 -2.17
CA THR A 52 6.63 -0.36 -2.34
C THR A 52 6.71 -1.02 -0.98
N LEU A 53 5.66 -1.76 -0.61
CA LEU A 53 5.56 -2.48 0.67
C LEU A 53 5.48 -3.99 0.38
N GLY A 54 6.52 -4.72 0.75
CA GLY A 54 6.55 -6.18 0.80
C GLY A 54 6.27 -6.64 2.22
N ILE A 55 4.99 -6.72 2.57
CA ILE A 55 4.56 -6.97 3.94
C ILE A 55 4.54 -8.48 4.19
N ILE A 56 5.17 -8.90 5.30
CA ILE A 56 5.29 -10.32 5.63
C ILE A 56 4.01 -10.83 6.28
N ARG A 57 3.62 -10.23 7.41
CA ARG A 57 2.58 -10.76 8.30
C ARG A 57 1.91 -9.64 9.08
N GLU A 58 0.63 -9.83 9.33
CA GLU A 58 -0.12 -9.14 10.38
C GLU A 58 0.07 -9.99 11.64
N SER A 59 0.65 -9.43 12.72
CA SER A 59 0.72 -10.20 13.96
C SER A 59 -0.70 -10.37 14.49
N SER A 60 -1.04 -11.49 15.13
CA SER A 60 -2.37 -11.68 15.73
C SER A 60 -2.70 -10.61 16.79
N VAL A 61 -1.69 -9.91 17.28
CA VAL A 61 -1.79 -8.78 18.21
C VAL A 61 -2.22 -7.49 17.50
N ASP A 62 -1.91 -7.35 16.21
CA ASP A 62 -2.18 -6.12 15.43
C ASP A 62 -3.67 -5.88 15.18
N ASN A 63 -4.49 -6.93 15.14
CA ASN A 63 -5.94 -6.82 14.90
C ASN A 63 -6.69 -5.99 15.97
N ALA A 64 -6.12 -5.82 17.16
CA ALA A 64 -6.70 -5.02 18.23
C ALA A 64 -6.27 -3.55 18.20
N LEU A 65 -5.17 -3.22 17.51
CA LEU A 65 -4.59 -1.88 17.51
C LEU A 65 -5.19 -1.07 16.37
N ARG A 66 -6.02 -0.08 16.73
CA ARG A 66 -6.44 0.96 15.78
C ARG A 66 -5.23 1.78 15.39
N LEU A 67 -4.67 1.50 14.23
CA LEU A 67 -3.62 2.30 13.63
C LEU A 67 -4.17 3.72 13.36
N PRO A 68 -3.39 4.78 13.62
CA PRO A 68 -3.75 6.14 13.25
C PRO A 68 -3.79 6.34 11.74
N ASP A 69 -4.57 7.32 11.27
CA ASP A 69 -4.61 7.70 9.85
C ASP A 69 -3.21 8.07 9.33
N ILE A 70 -2.80 7.45 8.23
CA ILE A 70 -1.51 7.67 7.57
C ILE A 70 -1.75 8.52 6.32
N ARG A 71 -1.37 9.80 6.41
CA ARG A 71 -1.56 10.75 5.30
C ARG A 71 -0.30 10.86 4.44
N LEU A 72 -0.42 10.48 3.17
CA LEU A 72 0.67 10.57 2.19
C LEU A 72 0.25 11.50 1.04
N PRO A 73 0.29 12.82 1.24
CA PRO A 73 -0.33 13.81 0.34
C PRO A 73 0.33 13.87 -1.05
N PHE A 74 1.56 13.39 -1.20
CA PHE A 74 2.31 13.41 -2.45
C PHE A 74 2.41 12.04 -3.14
N LEU A 75 1.89 10.99 -2.51
CA LEU A 75 2.03 9.63 -3.02
C LEU A 75 1.28 9.48 -4.34
N ARG A 76 2.00 9.05 -5.39
CA ARG A 76 1.47 8.83 -6.74
C ARG A 76 1.43 7.35 -7.10
N THR A 77 2.37 6.57 -6.56
CA THR A 77 2.50 5.14 -6.83
C THR A 77 2.58 4.37 -5.52
N LEU A 78 1.66 3.43 -5.34
CA LEU A 78 1.70 2.46 -4.25
C LEU A 78 1.77 1.06 -4.85
N ARG A 79 2.77 0.29 -4.44
CA ARG A 79 2.89 -1.12 -4.77
C ARG A 79 2.90 -1.91 -3.48
N ILE A 80 2.12 -2.98 -3.46
CA ILE A 80 2.05 -3.90 -2.35
C ILE A 80 2.39 -5.28 -2.88
N SER A 81 3.23 -5.99 -2.16
CA SER A 81 3.47 -7.41 -2.32
C SER A 81 3.22 -8.09 -0.97
N ASN A 82 2.59 -9.26 -1.02
CA ASN A 82 2.48 -10.13 0.14
C ASN A 82 2.91 -11.55 -0.28
N PRO A 83 4.09 -12.03 0.14
CA PRO A 83 4.52 -13.38 -0.15
C PRO A 83 3.70 -14.45 0.59
N HIS A 84 3.10 -14.13 1.73
CA HIS A 84 2.44 -15.10 2.63
C HIS A 84 0.95 -15.32 2.35
N ARG A 85 0.38 -14.62 1.35
CA ARG A 85 -1.00 -14.83 0.86
C ARG A 85 -2.12 -14.53 1.87
N GLU A 86 -1.79 -13.99 3.03
CA GLU A 86 -2.76 -13.55 4.04
C GLU A 86 -3.36 -12.18 3.66
N PRO A 87 -4.60 -11.86 4.07
CA PRO A 87 -5.12 -10.50 3.98
C PRO A 87 -4.24 -9.58 4.84
N ILE A 88 -4.00 -8.35 4.39
CA ILE A 88 -3.36 -7.32 5.21
C ILE A 88 -4.22 -6.08 5.04
N THR A 89 -5.25 -5.96 5.84
CA THR A 89 -6.18 -4.84 5.71
C THR A 89 -5.72 -3.64 6.54
N GLY A 90 -5.02 -3.87 7.67
CA GLY A 90 -4.70 -2.84 8.66
C GLY A 90 -4.02 -1.56 8.12
N VAL A 91 -2.86 -1.68 7.46
CA VAL A 91 -2.14 -0.48 6.95
C VAL A 91 -2.89 0.19 5.81
N VAL A 92 -3.48 -0.56 4.87
CA VAL A 92 -4.16 0.07 3.73
C VAL A 92 -5.45 0.76 4.14
N ASP A 93 -6.12 0.25 5.17
CA ASP A 93 -7.33 0.84 5.72
C ASP A 93 -7.09 2.19 6.41
N THR A 94 -5.85 2.47 6.82
CA THR A 94 -5.47 3.76 7.43
C THR A 94 -4.83 4.74 6.44
N LEU A 95 -4.47 4.28 5.25
CA LEU A 95 -3.83 5.13 4.25
C LEU A 95 -4.82 6.12 3.61
N VAL A 96 -4.40 7.38 3.55
CA VAL A 96 -5.06 8.47 2.82
C VAL A 96 -4.05 9.07 1.83
N ALA A 97 -4.26 8.79 0.54
CA ALA A 97 -3.34 9.19 -0.53
C ALA A 97 -4.07 9.93 -1.67
N PRO A 98 -4.41 11.22 -1.51
CA PRO A 98 -5.27 11.95 -2.44
C PRO A 98 -4.70 12.14 -3.84
N ARG A 99 -3.38 11.99 -4.01
CA ARG A 99 -2.70 12.11 -5.30
C ARG A 99 -2.34 10.78 -5.93
N LEU A 100 -2.83 9.66 -5.37
CA LEU A 100 -2.52 8.33 -5.88
C LEU A 100 -3.07 8.15 -7.31
N ARG A 101 -2.20 7.70 -8.21
CA ARG A 101 -2.52 7.45 -9.62
C ARG A 101 -2.33 6.00 -10.02
N THR A 102 -1.38 5.32 -9.40
CA THR A 102 -1.04 3.94 -9.69
C THR A 102 -1.09 3.12 -8.42
N LEU A 103 -1.87 2.04 -8.46
CA LEU A 103 -1.98 1.07 -7.39
C LEU A 103 -1.72 -0.33 -7.94
N GLN A 104 -0.77 -1.03 -7.32
CA GLN A 104 -0.50 -2.42 -7.61
C GLN A 104 -0.61 -3.24 -6.32
N MET A 105 -1.39 -4.31 -6.32
CA MET A 105 -1.53 -5.18 -5.14
C MET A 105 -1.96 -6.59 -5.52
N PRO A 106 -1.72 -7.60 -4.66
CA PRO A 106 -2.24 -8.94 -4.86
C PRO A 106 -3.76 -9.00 -4.71
N LYS A 107 -4.46 -9.84 -5.51
CA LYS A 107 -5.92 -10.02 -5.40
C LYS A 107 -6.35 -10.41 -3.98
N LYS A 108 -5.57 -11.26 -3.32
CA LYS A 108 -5.86 -11.78 -1.97
C LYS A 108 -5.73 -10.73 -0.86
N PHE A 109 -5.11 -9.60 -1.16
CA PHE A 109 -4.82 -8.55 -0.19
C PHE A 109 -6.09 -7.93 0.40
N LEU A 110 -7.15 -7.86 -0.41
CA LEU A 110 -8.37 -7.14 -0.08
C LEU A 110 -9.44 -8.02 0.61
N GLY A 111 -9.07 -9.23 1.08
CA GLY A 111 -9.98 -10.13 1.79
C GLY A 111 -11.03 -10.80 0.90
N GLU A 112 -12.17 -11.16 1.51
CA GLU A 112 -13.29 -11.84 0.83
C GLU A 112 -14.05 -10.90 -0.12
N GLU A 113 -14.08 -9.60 0.19
CA GLU A 113 -14.83 -8.57 -0.54
C GLU A 113 -13.87 -7.53 -1.17
N PRO A 114 -13.05 -7.95 -2.15
CA PRO A 114 -11.94 -7.13 -2.60
C PRO A 114 -12.35 -5.81 -3.24
N ILE A 115 -13.48 -5.82 -3.93
CA ILE A 115 -14.03 -4.65 -4.61
C ILE A 115 -14.48 -3.61 -3.59
N GLU A 116 -15.10 -4.02 -2.49
CA GLU A 116 -15.61 -3.11 -1.46
C GLU A 116 -14.47 -2.45 -0.69
N ALA A 117 -13.47 -3.25 -0.29
CA ALA A 117 -12.26 -2.73 0.34
C ALA A 117 -11.54 -1.70 -0.55
N LEU A 118 -11.41 -2.00 -1.85
CA LEU A 118 -10.79 -1.06 -2.79
C LEU A 118 -11.64 0.20 -3.01
N ALA A 119 -12.97 0.08 -3.09
CA ALA A 119 -13.87 1.22 -3.19
C ALA A 119 -13.78 2.12 -1.95
N SER A 120 -13.74 1.51 -0.75
CA SER A 120 -13.55 2.20 0.52
C SER A 120 -12.22 2.97 0.54
N PHE A 121 -11.13 2.33 0.13
CA PHE A 121 -9.83 2.97 0.01
C PHE A 121 -9.82 4.16 -0.95
N ILE A 122 -10.38 4.00 -2.16
CA ILE A 122 -10.45 5.06 -3.18
C ILE A 122 -11.29 6.23 -2.67
N SER A 123 -12.45 5.94 -2.06
CA SER A 123 -13.36 6.94 -1.49
C SER A 123 -12.70 7.72 -0.37
N ARG A 124 -12.11 7.04 0.62
CA ARG A 124 -11.40 7.65 1.76
C ARG A 124 -10.21 8.50 1.29
N SER A 125 -9.45 8.02 0.31
CA SER A 125 -8.32 8.76 -0.24
C SER A 125 -8.76 9.95 -1.10
N GLY A 126 -9.98 9.94 -1.66
CA GLY A 126 -10.44 10.95 -2.62
C GLY A 126 -9.57 11.00 -3.89
N CYS A 127 -8.89 9.91 -4.22
CA CYS A 127 -7.91 9.88 -5.29
C CYS A 127 -8.54 9.61 -6.67
N THR A 128 -7.94 10.16 -7.73
CA THR A 128 -8.31 9.86 -9.12
C THR A 128 -7.40 8.78 -9.69
N LEU A 129 -7.63 7.52 -9.29
CA LEU A 129 -6.79 6.41 -9.70
C LEU A 129 -6.83 6.19 -11.22
N GLN A 130 -5.66 6.09 -11.86
CA GLN A 130 -5.53 5.98 -13.31
C GLN A 130 -5.17 4.56 -13.74
N LEU A 131 -4.36 3.88 -12.93
CA LEU A 131 -3.90 2.51 -13.16
C LEU A 131 -4.14 1.67 -11.91
N LEU A 132 -4.89 0.59 -12.07
CA LEU A 132 -5.03 -0.48 -11.11
C LEU A 132 -4.43 -1.77 -11.68
N ARG A 133 -3.45 -2.34 -10.98
CA ARG A 133 -2.88 -3.64 -11.31
C ARG A 133 -3.12 -4.61 -10.17
N ILE A 134 -3.92 -5.64 -10.43
CA ILE A 134 -4.20 -6.70 -9.48
C ILE A 134 -3.30 -7.89 -9.83
N THR A 135 -2.42 -8.33 -8.94
CA THR A 135 -1.60 -9.52 -9.20
C THR A 135 -2.29 -10.76 -8.67
N SER A 136 -2.42 -11.80 -9.49
CA SER A 136 -2.97 -13.09 -9.08
C SER A 136 -2.07 -14.22 -9.57
N GLN A 137 -1.96 -15.29 -8.78
CA GLN A 137 -1.30 -16.52 -9.23
C GLN A 137 -2.09 -17.22 -10.33
N TYR A 138 -3.42 -17.02 -10.33
CA TYR A 138 -4.33 -17.60 -11.29
C TYR A 138 -5.29 -16.49 -11.75
N PRO A 139 -4.84 -15.61 -12.68
CA PRO A 139 -5.68 -14.54 -13.20
C PRO A 139 -6.85 -15.15 -13.98
N ARG A 140 -8.08 -14.77 -13.62
CA ARG A 140 -9.28 -15.16 -14.36
C ARG A 140 -9.75 -13.96 -15.19
N VAL A 141 -10.06 -14.18 -16.46
CA VAL A 141 -10.60 -13.12 -17.35
C VAL A 141 -11.89 -12.50 -16.77
N SER A 142 -12.68 -13.29 -16.04
CA SER A 142 -13.87 -12.82 -15.31
C SER A 142 -13.55 -11.72 -14.30
N ASP A 143 -12.39 -11.77 -13.65
CA ASP A 143 -11.99 -10.76 -12.67
C ASP A 143 -11.88 -9.38 -13.33
N LEU A 144 -11.32 -9.32 -14.54
CA LEU A 144 -11.12 -8.05 -15.25
C LEU A 144 -12.45 -7.37 -15.53
N ARG A 145 -13.48 -8.15 -15.87
CA ARG A 145 -14.84 -7.63 -16.09
C ARG A 145 -15.41 -7.06 -14.80
N LEU A 146 -15.25 -7.76 -13.66
CA LEU A 146 -15.75 -7.32 -12.35
C LEU A 146 -15.11 -6.00 -11.90
N TYR A 147 -13.77 -5.88 -11.97
CA TYR A 147 -13.09 -4.64 -11.60
C TYR A 147 -13.45 -3.49 -12.55
N ARG A 148 -13.59 -3.74 -13.86
CA ARG A 148 -14.02 -2.72 -14.81
C ARG A 148 -15.45 -2.23 -14.57
N SER A 149 -16.38 -3.12 -14.22
CA SER A 149 -17.74 -2.71 -13.88
C SER A 149 -17.80 -1.91 -12.58
N ALA A 150 -17.00 -2.30 -11.57
CA ALA A 150 -16.98 -1.62 -10.28
C ALA A 150 -16.27 -0.25 -10.34
N PHE A 151 -15.27 -0.10 -11.21
CA PHE A 151 -14.44 1.10 -11.27
C PHE A 151 -14.36 1.69 -12.69
N PRO A 152 -15.49 2.18 -13.23
CA PRO A 152 -15.55 2.68 -14.61
C PRO A 152 -14.69 3.93 -14.85
N SER A 153 -14.30 4.66 -13.79
CA SER A 153 -13.45 5.85 -13.87
C SER A 153 -11.95 5.54 -14.01
N ILE A 154 -11.52 4.31 -13.73
CA ILE A 154 -10.11 3.91 -13.83
C ILE A 154 -9.76 3.66 -15.30
N LYS A 155 -8.79 4.42 -15.82
CA LYS A 155 -8.40 4.37 -17.24
C LYS A 155 -7.82 3.02 -17.65
N LYS A 156 -7.05 2.38 -16.77
CA LYS A 156 -6.36 1.11 -17.07
C LYS A 156 -6.47 0.16 -15.89
N ILE A 157 -6.99 -1.04 -16.15
CA ILE A 157 -7.06 -2.15 -15.21
C ILE A 157 -6.32 -3.33 -15.81
N GLU A 158 -5.37 -3.88 -15.05
CA GLU A 158 -4.54 -5.03 -15.41
C GLU A 158 -4.70 -6.11 -14.33
N ILE A 159 -4.74 -7.39 -14.74
CA ILE A 159 -4.81 -8.56 -13.86
C ILE A 159 -3.76 -9.59 -14.28
#